data_AF-A0A6A6DII9-F1
#
_entry.id   AF-A0A6A6DII9-F1
#
_cell.length_a   1.000
_cell.length_b   1.000
_cell.length_c   1.000
_cell.angle_alpha   90.00
_cell.angle_beta   90.00
_cell.angle_gamma   90.00
#
_symmetry.space_group_name_H-M   'P 1'
#
loop_
_entity.id
_entity.type
_entity.pdbx_description
1 polymer ?
#
loop_
_entity_poly.entity_id
_entity_poly.type
_entity_poly.pdbx_seq_one_letter_code
_entity_poly.pdbx_strand_id
1 'polypeptide(L)'
;MADQKASKYYPAEDEAQLKKARKTAHPTKYRSSLAPGTVLILLSGRFRGKRVILLRQLSQGVLLITGPFKSNGVPLRRVNHRYVIATSTVVDLSGVDEAVVEKASTDEYWAREKGKEGKGEDAWFESGEGDVPKKEVDPQRVEDQKAVDKALMANIRKVADLEAYLSSNFKLRSHERPHEMVF
;
A
#
# COMPACT_ATOMS: atom_id res chain seq x y z
N MET A 1 -41.85 21.00 -13.90
CA MET A 1 -40.68 21.71 -13.35
C MET A 1 -40.94 21.89 -11.87
N ALA A 2 -40.15 21.27 -11.00
CA ALA A 2 -40.35 21.42 -9.56
C ALA A 2 -39.91 22.83 -9.15
N ASP A 3 -40.85 23.57 -8.57
CA ASP A 3 -40.69 24.94 -8.09
C ASP A 3 -39.60 24.97 -6.99
N GLN A 4 -38.46 25.60 -7.25
CA GLN A 4 -37.37 25.68 -6.27
C GLN A 4 -37.79 26.60 -5.12
N LYS A 5 -38.05 26.02 -3.94
CA LYS A 5 -38.39 26.78 -2.73
C LYS A 5 -37.21 27.63 -2.28
N ALA A 6 -37.47 28.93 -2.06
CA ALA A 6 -36.52 29.89 -1.51
C ALA A 6 -35.98 29.46 -0.13
N SER A 7 -34.71 29.76 0.15
CA SER A 7 -34.10 29.51 1.46
C SER A 7 -34.71 30.44 2.52
N LYS A 8 -34.85 29.95 3.76
CA LYS A 8 -35.38 30.76 4.87
C LYS A 8 -34.39 31.82 5.36
N TYR A 9 -33.11 31.66 5.02
CA TYR A 9 -32.01 32.52 5.42
C TYR A 9 -31.20 32.93 4.19
N TYR A 10 -30.83 34.21 4.13
CA TYR A 10 -29.97 34.80 3.11
C TYR A 10 -28.80 35.50 3.82
N PRO A 11 -27.55 35.22 3.44
CA PRO A 11 -26.39 35.92 4.00
C PRO A 11 -26.43 37.41 3.62
N ALA A 12 -25.84 38.26 4.46
CA ALA A 12 -25.77 39.70 4.22
C ALA A 12 -24.74 40.09 3.14
N GLU A 13 -23.73 39.24 2.93
CA GLU A 13 -22.67 39.44 1.94
C GLU A 13 -22.46 38.17 1.11
N ASP A 14 -22.11 38.35 -0.16
CA ASP A 14 -21.78 37.26 -1.07
C ASP A 14 -20.32 36.82 -0.89
N GLU A 15 -20.08 35.51 -0.76
CA GLU A 15 -18.73 34.96 -0.76
C GLU A 15 -18.11 35.01 -2.16
N ALA A 16 -16.91 35.58 -2.27
CA ALA A 16 -16.20 35.65 -3.54
C ALA A 16 -15.86 34.24 -4.08
N GLN A 17 -16.33 33.93 -5.30
CA GLN A 17 -16.07 32.63 -5.92
C GLN A 17 -14.60 32.47 -6.34
N LEU A 18 -14.05 31.28 -6.08
CA LEU A 18 -12.71 30.93 -6.54
C LEU A 18 -12.64 30.91 -8.07
N LYS A 19 -11.56 31.47 -8.62
CA LYS A 19 -11.30 31.44 -10.06
C LYS A 19 -11.14 30.00 -10.55
N LYS A 20 -11.62 29.72 -11.76
CA LYS A 20 -11.48 28.41 -12.40
C LYS A 20 -10.01 28.03 -12.58
N ALA A 21 -9.53 27.07 -11.80
CA ALA A 21 -8.19 26.52 -11.94
C ALA A 21 -8.08 25.63 -13.19
N ARG A 22 -6.97 25.74 -13.94
CA ARG A 22 -6.66 24.91 -15.12
C ARG A 22 -5.61 23.85 -14.79
N LYS A 23 -5.82 23.09 -13.72
CA LYS A 23 -4.94 21.98 -13.32
C LYS A 23 -5.56 20.66 -13.73
N THR A 24 -4.77 19.80 -14.36
CA THR A 24 -5.15 18.44 -14.79
C THR A 24 -4.36 17.41 -13.99
N ALA A 25 -5.01 16.31 -13.62
CA ALA A 25 -4.31 15.19 -13.00
C ALA A 25 -3.45 14.47 -14.05
N HIS A 26 -2.13 14.42 -13.82
CA HIS A 26 -1.22 13.67 -14.68
C HIS A 26 -1.01 12.25 -14.16
N PRO A 27 -0.86 11.25 -15.05
CA PRO A 27 -0.55 9.89 -14.63
C PRO A 27 0.82 9.83 -13.95
N THR A 28 0.96 8.95 -12.97
CA THR A 28 2.24 8.79 -12.28
C THR A 28 3.26 8.10 -13.17
N LYS A 29 4.45 8.68 -13.29
CA LYS A 29 5.58 8.08 -14.02
C LYS A 29 6.43 7.24 -13.07
N TYR A 30 6.52 5.94 -13.35
CA TYR A 30 7.38 5.01 -12.61
C TYR A 30 8.79 4.96 -13.19
N ARG A 31 9.76 4.58 -12.36
CA ARG A 31 11.15 4.30 -12.77
C ARG A 31 11.18 2.97 -13.53
N SER A 32 12.06 2.84 -14.52
CA SER A 32 12.25 1.61 -15.29
C SER A 32 12.65 0.41 -14.43
N SER A 33 13.33 0.64 -13.31
CA SER A 33 13.75 -0.40 -12.36
C SER A 33 12.59 -1.07 -11.61
N LEU A 34 11.39 -0.49 -11.62
CA LEU A 34 10.23 -1.01 -10.87
C LEU A 34 9.41 -1.98 -11.72
N ALA A 35 10.01 -3.03 -12.26
CA ALA A 35 9.25 -4.03 -13.02
C ALA A 35 8.42 -4.93 -12.09
N PRO A 36 7.23 -5.42 -12.52
CA PRO A 36 6.52 -6.47 -11.80
C PRO A 36 7.43 -7.69 -11.58
N GLY A 37 7.41 -8.25 -10.37
CA GLY A 37 8.27 -9.36 -9.94
C GLY A 37 9.61 -8.93 -9.34
N THR A 38 10.02 -7.67 -9.49
CA THR A 38 11.25 -7.16 -8.88
C THR A 38 11.17 -7.20 -7.36
N VAL A 39 12.26 -7.63 -6.71
CA VAL A 39 12.40 -7.52 -5.26
C VAL A 39 12.70 -6.08 -4.87
N LEU A 40 12.09 -5.66 -3.77
CA LEU A 40 12.02 -4.29 -3.29
C LEU A 40 12.48 -4.26 -1.84
N ILE A 41 13.29 -3.27 -1.48
CA ILE A 41 13.66 -2.98 -0.09
C ILE A 41 12.82 -1.81 0.39
N LEU A 42 12.01 -2.03 1.43
CA LEU A 42 11.20 -0.99 2.04
C LEU A 42 12.06 -0.07 2.91
N LEU A 43 11.99 1.25 2.69
CA LEU A 43 12.77 2.22 3.47
C LEU A 43 11.99 2.82 4.63
N SER A 44 10.66 2.87 4.53
CA SER A 44 9.80 3.56 5.50
C SER A 44 8.66 2.69 6.04
N GLY A 45 8.06 3.14 7.13
CA GLY A 45 6.92 2.48 7.79
C GLY A 45 7.31 1.32 8.72
N ARG A 46 6.28 0.58 9.15
CA ARG A 46 6.41 -0.55 10.08
C ARG A 46 7.32 -1.67 9.55
N PHE A 47 7.29 -1.89 8.24
CA PHE A 47 8.04 -2.96 7.56
C PHE A 47 9.35 -2.49 6.92
N ARG A 48 9.94 -1.38 7.41
CA ARG A 48 11.25 -0.89 6.92
C ARG A 48 12.34 -1.96 7.04
N GLY A 49 13.25 -1.99 6.07
CA GLY A 49 14.31 -2.98 5.92
C GLY A 49 13.84 -4.32 5.37
N LYS A 50 12.54 -4.60 5.28
CA LYS A 50 12.04 -5.87 4.71
C LYS A 50 12.25 -5.89 3.20
N ARG A 51 12.59 -7.08 2.68
CA ARG A 51 12.67 -7.39 1.26
C ARG A 51 11.37 -8.01 0.80
N VAL A 52 10.77 -7.45 -0.24
CA VAL A 52 9.36 -7.66 -0.61
C VAL A 52 9.26 -7.74 -2.13
N ILE A 53 8.27 -8.43 -2.69
CA ILE A 53 8.09 -8.57 -4.14
C ILE A 53 7.07 -7.55 -4.64
N LEU A 54 7.37 -6.90 -5.77
CA LEU A 54 6.45 -6.03 -6.49
C LEU A 54 5.44 -6.88 -7.28
N LEU A 55 4.14 -6.70 -7.04
CA LEU A 55 3.10 -7.34 -7.85
C LEU A 55 2.66 -6.44 -9.00
N ARG A 56 2.31 -5.18 -8.68
CA ARG A 56 1.73 -4.26 -9.66
C ARG A 56 1.98 -2.80 -9.33
N GLN A 57 2.12 -1.99 -10.37
CA GLN A 57 2.11 -0.53 -10.29
C GLN A 57 0.68 -0.01 -10.40
N LEU A 58 0.23 0.83 -9.47
CA LEU A 58 -1.13 1.39 -9.46
C LEU A 58 -1.13 2.81 -10.05
N SER A 59 -2.23 3.29 -10.62
CA SER A 59 -2.26 4.63 -11.27
C SER A 59 -1.96 5.80 -10.30
N GLN A 60 -2.19 5.58 -9.01
CA GLN A 60 -2.10 6.59 -7.95
C GLN A 60 -0.68 6.89 -7.46
N GLY A 61 0.37 6.29 -8.05
CA GLY A 61 1.73 6.47 -7.57
C GLY A 61 2.08 5.60 -6.37
N VAL A 62 1.30 4.55 -6.13
CA VAL A 62 1.60 3.49 -5.16
C VAL A 62 1.84 2.17 -5.86
N LEU A 63 2.48 1.25 -5.16
CA LEU A 63 2.84 -0.08 -5.58
C LEU A 63 2.05 -1.07 -4.74
N LEU A 64 1.49 -2.09 -5.38
CA LEU A 64 0.96 -3.26 -4.70
C LEU A 64 2.11 -4.24 -4.50
N ILE A 65 2.39 -4.53 -3.24
CA ILE A 65 3.51 -5.38 -2.82
C ILE A 65 2.99 -6.59 -2.04
N THR A 66 3.73 -7.68 -2.08
CA THR A 66 3.60 -8.78 -1.11
C THR A 66 4.99 -9.25 -0.71
N GLY A 67 5.21 -9.44 0.58
CA GLY A 67 6.40 -10.12 1.06
C GLY A 67 5.89 -11.43 1.59
N PRO A 68 5.99 -12.56 0.85
CA PRO A 68 5.22 -13.76 1.13
C PRO A 68 5.03 -13.94 2.63
N PHE A 69 3.80 -13.81 3.12
CA PHE A 69 3.54 -13.46 4.52
C PHE A 69 4.14 -14.50 5.46
N LYS A 70 4.18 -15.74 4.98
CA LYS A 70 4.83 -16.88 5.63
C LYS A 70 6.35 -16.75 5.81
N SER A 71 7.04 -16.06 4.91
CA SER A 71 8.51 -15.91 4.93
C SER A 71 8.97 -14.72 5.77
N ASN A 72 8.37 -13.53 5.60
CA ASN A 72 8.89 -12.30 6.21
C ASN A 72 7.86 -11.51 7.04
N GLY A 73 6.60 -11.94 7.05
CA GLY A 73 5.50 -11.33 7.82
C GLY A 73 4.90 -10.06 7.21
N VAL A 74 5.19 -9.74 5.94
CA VAL A 74 4.66 -8.54 5.27
C VAL A 74 3.45 -8.91 4.42
N PRO A 75 2.21 -8.57 4.82
CA PRO A 75 1.03 -8.92 4.03
C PRO A 75 1.00 -8.12 2.72
N LEU A 76 0.03 -8.45 1.87
CA LEU A 76 -0.39 -7.59 0.76
C LEU A 76 -0.58 -6.17 1.29
N ARG A 77 0.08 -5.22 0.63
CA ARG A 77 0.07 -3.84 1.10
C ARG A 77 0.32 -2.86 -0.03
N ARG A 78 -0.16 -1.63 0.15
CA ARG A 78 0.17 -0.50 -0.71
C ARG A 78 1.37 0.26 -0.15
N VAL A 79 2.35 0.56 -1.00
CA VAL A 79 3.55 1.33 -0.65
C VAL A 79 3.83 2.38 -1.71
N ASN A 80 4.26 3.58 -1.30
CA ASN A 80 4.64 4.62 -2.24
C ASN A 80 6.01 4.31 -2.89
N HIS A 81 6.05 4.38 -4.22
CA HIS A 81 7.22 4.03 -5.04
C HIS A 81 8.50 4.80 -4.71
N ARG A 82 8.40 5.98 -4.08
CA ARG A 82 9.57 6.79 -3.69
C ARG A 82 10.32 6.22 -2.49
N TYR A 83 9.64 5.46 -1.63
CA TYR A 83 10.23 4.94 -0.37
C TYR A 83 10.72 3.49 -0.50
N VAL A 84 11.17 3.14 -1.69
CA VAL A 84 11.57 1.78 -2.03
C VAL A 84 12.85 1.81 -2.84
N ILE A 85 13.76 0.88 -2.56
CA ILE A 85 14.88 0.55 -3.44
C ILE A 85 14.50 -0.68 -4.25
N ALA A 86 14.53 -0.57 -5.57
CA ALA A 86 14.38 -1.71 -6.47
C ALA A 86 15.73 -2.42 -6.59
N THR A 87 15.75 -3.72 -6.34
CA THR A 87 16.93 -4.54 -6.56
C THR A 87 16.92 -5.11 -7.98
N SER A 88 18.06 -5.63 -8.41
CA SER A 88 18.27 -6.32 -9.69
C SER A 88 17.63 -7.71 -9.74
N THR A 89 17.28 -8.30 -8.60
CA THR A 89 16.64 -9.61 -8.50
C THR A 89 15.16 -9.54 -8.92
N VAL A 90 14.78 -10.42 -9.85
CA VAL A 90 13.42 -10.53 -10.38
C VAL A 90 12.89 -11.94 -10.15
N VAL A 91 11.69 -12.04 -9.61
CA VAL A 91 10.97 -13.29 -9.39
C VAL A 91 9.89 -13.44 -10.45
N ASP A 92 9.73 -14.64 -10.99
CA ASP A 92 8.65 -14.95 -11.91
C ASP A 92 7.29 -14.94 -11.18
N LEU A 93 6.34 -14.17 -11.75
CA LEU A 93 4.98 -14.02 -11.24
C LEU A 93 4.00 -15.00 -11.92
N SER A 94 4.49 -15.96 -12.70
CA SER A 94 3.63 -16.97 -13.34
C SER A 94 2.77 -17.72 -12.32
N GLY A 95 1.48 -17.81 -12.61
CA GLY A 95 0.50 -18.53 -11.77
C GLY A 95 -0.01 -17.76 -10.55
N VAL A 96 0.34 -16.48 -10.38
CA VAL A 96 -0.30 -15.62 -9.38
C VAL A 96 -1.73 -15.31 -9.81
N ASP A 97 -2.68 -15.41 -8.89
CA ASP A 97 -4.10 -15.16 -9.15
C ASP A 97 -4.35 -13.68 -9.53
N GLU A 98 -4.40 -13.40 -10.83
CA GLU A 98 -4.58 -12.05 -11.37
C GLU A 98 -5.88 -11.40 -10.88
N ALA A 99 -6.95 -12.17 -10.68
CA ALA A 99 -8.22 -11.68 -10.17
C ALA A 99 -8.08 -11.07 -8.75
N VAL A 100 -7.25 -11.68 -7.89
CA VAL A 100 -6.98 -11.14 -6.55
C VAL A 100 -6.14 -9.88 -6.65
N VAL A 101 -5.16 -9.85 -7.57
CA VAL A 101 -4.32 -8.67 -7.81
C VAL A 101 -5.17 -7.50 -8.35
N GLU A 102 -6.10 -7.74 -9.27
CA GLU A 102 -7.06 -6.74 -9.77
C GLU A 102 -7.93 -6.19 -8.64
N LYS A 103 -8.54 -7.08 -7.86
CA LYS A 103 -9.38 -6.69 -6.71
C LYS A 103 -8.59 -5.85 -5.70
N ALA A 104 -7.38 -6.28 -5.34
CA ALA A 104 -6.48 -5.58 -4.43
C ALA A 104 -5.86 -4.30 -5.03
N SER A 105 -6.01 -4.07 -6.34
CA SER A 105 -5.56 -2.84 -6.99
C SER A 105 -6.52 -1.67 -6.77
N THR A 106 -7.77 -1.95 -6.38
CA THR A 106 -8.78 -0.92 -6.14
C THR A 106 -8.59 -0.22 -4.79
N ASP A 107 -8.96 1.06 -4.70
CA ASP A 107 -8.91 1.82 -3.45
C ASP A 107 -9.84 1.29 -2.39
N GLU A 108 -11.03 0.86 -2.83
CA GLU A 108 -12.11 0.37 -1.99
C GLU A 108 -11.65 -0.83 -1.16
N TYR A 109 -10.82 -1.70 -1.74
CA TYR A 109 -10.23 -2.83 -1.04
C TYR A 109 -9.42 -2.42 0.20
N TRP A 110 -8.84 -1.22 0.21
CA TRP A 110 -7.97 -0.72 1.29
C TRP A 110 -8.62 0.39 2.11
N ALA A 111 -9.88 0.72 1.85
CA ALA A 111 -10.60 1.73 2.59
C ALA A 111 -10.63 1.33 4.07
N ARG A 112 -10.31 2.28 4.95
CA ARG A 112 -10.49 2.07 6.38
C ARG A 112 -11.98 2.21 6.69
N GLU A 113 -12.50 1.32 7.50
CA GLU A 113 -13.80 1.52 8.12
C GLU A 113 -13.78 2.86 8.87
N LYS A 114 -14.74 3.73 8.55
CA LYS A 114 -14.89 5.00 9.26
C LYS A 114 -15.39 4.66 10.66
N GLY A 115 -14.63 5.06 11.67
CA GLY A 115 -15.09 4.97 13.06
C GLY A 115 -16.39 5.76 13.22
N LYS A 116 -17.22 5.37 14.18
CA LYS A 116 -18.37 6.18 14.57
C LYS A 116 -17.83 7.49 15.14
N GLU A 117 -17.96 8.59 14.40
CA GLU A 117 -17.81 9.92 14.98
C GLU A 117 -18.97 10.13 15.94
N GLY A 118 -18.74 9.92 17.23
CA GLY A 118 -19.66 10.32 18.28
C GLY A 118 -19.81 11.84 18.26
N LYS A 119 -21.05 12.33 18.34
CA LYS A 119 -21.30 13.75 18.57
C LYS A 119 -21.18 14.04 20.07
N GLY A 120 -20.18 14.81 20.47
CA GLY A 120 -20.04 15.31 21.84
C GLY A 120 -18.62 15.21 22.40
N GLU A 121 -18.38 15.96 23.47
CA GLU A 121 -17.11 16.01 24.21
C GLU A 121 -16.72 14.67 24.86
N ASP A 122 -17.70 13.80 25.15
CA ASP A 122 -17.48 12.47 25.74
C ASP A 122 -16.75 11.48 24.80
N ALA A 123 -16.93 11.61 23.48
CA ALA A 123 -16.25 10.75 22.50
C ALA A 123 -14.73 11.05 22.40
N TRP A 124 -14.30 12.20 22.90
CA TRP A 124 -12.89 12.60 22.93
C TRP A 124 -12.11 11.85 24.02
N PHE A 125 -12.76 11.53 25.16
CA PHE A 125 -12.16 10.77 26.26
C PHE A 125 -12.09 9.26 25.97
N GLU A 126 -13.06 8.68 25.27
CA GLU A 126 -12.96 7.27 24.80
C GLU A 126 -11.87 7.06 23.74
N SER A 127 -11.45 8.14 23.07
CA SER A 127 -10.33 8.13 22.12
C SER A 127 -8.96 8.26 22.80
N GLY A 128 -8.94 8.66 24.07
CA GLY A 128 -7.76 8.86 24.89
C GLY A 128 -7.47 7.66 25.77
N GLU A 129 -6.43 6.90 25.41
CA GLU A 129 -5.66 6.05 26.34
C GLU A 129 -6.31 4.76 26.89
N GLY A 130 -7.49 4.35 26.42
CA GLY A 130 -8.08 3.03 26.72
C GLY A 130 -8.13 2.10 25.51
N ASP A 131 -7.48 0.94 25.59
CA ASP A 131 -7.58 -0.23 24.70
C ASP A 131 -8.13 0.03 23.28
N VAL A 132 -7.25 0.48 22.36
CA VAL A 132 -7.57 0.41 20.93
C VAL A 132 -7.84 -1.07 20.62
N PRO A 133 -9.08 -1.48 20.28
CA PRO A 133 -9.37 -2.88 20.03
C PRO A 133 -8.43 -3.36 18.93
N LYS A 134 -7.75 -4.49 19.16
CA LYS A 134 -6.95 -5.14 18.13
C LYS A 134 -7.83 -5.28 16.91
N LYS A 135 -7.51 -4.56 15.84
CA LYS A 135 -8.27 -4.65 14.59
C LYS A 135 -8.30 -6.11 14.17
N GLU A 136 -9.50 -6.69 14.21
CA GLU A 136 -9.73 -8.00 13.63
C GLU A 136 -9.43 -7.92 12.13
N VAL A 137 -8.68 -8.91 11.65
CA VAL A 137 -8.29 -8.94 10.24
C VAL A 137 -9.44 -9.54 9.46
N ASP A 138 -9.87 -8.85 8.40
CA ASP A 138 -10.91 -9.34 7.50
C ASP A 138 -10.58 -10.76 7.01
N PRO A 139 -11.49 -11.74 7.15
CA PRO A 139 -11.23 -13.11 6.72
C PRO A 139 -10.93 -13.18 5.23
N GLN A 140 -11.56 -12.32 4.44
CA GLN A 140 -11.34 -12.20 3.01
C GLN A 140 -9.89 -11.85 2.66
N ARG A 141 -9.24 -10.95 3.42
CA ARG A 141 -7.83 -10.58 3.19
C ARG A 141 -6.88 -11.74 3.51
N VAL A 142 -7.24 -12.58 4.48
CA VAL A 142 -6.46 -13.77 4.84
C VAL A 142 -6.52 -14.80 3.72
N GLU A 143 -7.68 -14.99 3.11
CA GLU A 143 -7.86 -15.90 1.96
C GLU A 143 -7.14 -15.39 0.71
N ASP A 144 -7.34 -14.12 0.36
CA ASP A 144 -6.66 -13.46 -0.75
C ASP A 144 -5.13 -13.57 -0.61
N GLN A 145 -4.61 -13.39 0.61
CA GLN A 145 -3.17 -13.55 0.90
C GLN A 145 -2.69 -14.98 0.66
N LYS A 146 -3.42 -15.98 1.16
CA LYS A 146 -3.04 -17.39 1.02
C LYS A 146 -3.00 -17.82 -0.45
N ALA A 147 -3.94 -17.33 -1.25
CA ALA A 147 -4.03 -17.60 -2.68
C ALA A 147 -2.78 -17.09 -3.42
N VAL A 148 -2.45 -15.81 -3.24
CA VAL A 148 -1.27 -15.17 -3.85
C VAL A 148 0.05 -15.79 -3.37
N ASP A 149 0.19 -16.01 -2.05
CA ASP A 149 1.43 -16.55 -1.49
C ASP A 149 1.69 -18.00 -1.91
N LYS A 150 0.64 -18.81 -2.12
CA LYS A 150 0.79 -20.21 -2.55
C LYS A 150 1.53 -20.30 -3.89
N ALA A 151 1.15 -19.46 -4.85
CA ALA A 151 1.80 -19.40 -6.16
C ALA A 151 3.24 -18.87 -6.07
N LEU A 152 3.43 -17.76 -5.36
CA LEU A 152 4.75 -17.12 -5.23
C LEU A 152 5.76 -18.01 -4.51
N MET A 153 5.35 -18.70 -3.45
CA MET A 153 6.24 -19.59 -2.71
C MET A 153 6.72 -20.76 -3.56
N ALA A 154 5.90 -21.27 -4.48
CA ALA A 154 6.31 -22.30 -5.42
C ALA A 154 7.41 -21.79 -6.37
N ASN A 155 7.34 -20.53 -6.81
CA ASN A 155 8.35 -19.92 -7.68
C ASN A 155 9.63 -19.55 -6.91
N ILE A 156 9.49 -19.02 -5.69
CA ILE A 156 10.64 -18.62 -4.85
C ILE A 156 11.51 -19.83 -4.50
N ARG A 157 10.90 -20.97 -4.20
CA ARG A 157 11.62 -22.19 -3.83
C ARG A 157 12.39 -22.84 -4.98
N LYS A 158 12.10 -22.46 -6.23
CA LYS A 158 12.89 -22.90 -7.39
C LYS A 158 14.26 -22.22 -7.42
N VAL A 159 14.40 -21.04 -6.82
CA VAL A 159 15.65 -20.28 -6.76
C VAL A 159 16.32 -20.56 -5.42
N ALA A 160 17.56 -21.04 -5.46
CA ALA A 160 18.35 -21.32 -4.27
C ALA A 160 18.48 -20.06 -3.38
N ASP A 161 18.35 -20.25 -2.07
CA ASP A 161 18.51 -19.22 -1.02
C ASP A 161 17.61 -17.98 -1.09
N LEU A 162 16.70 -17.88 -2.07
CA LEU A 162 15.83 -16.72 -2.24
C LEU A 162 14.83 -16.56 -1.09
N GLU A 163 14.34 -17.66 -0.51
CA GLU A 163 13.47 -17.63 0.66
C GLU A 163 14.20 -17.04 1.90
N ALA A 164 15.48 -17.39 2.09
CA ALA A 164 16.31 -16.84 3.16
C ALA A 164 16.69 -15.38 2.90
N TYR A 165 16.90 -15.01 1.63
CA TYR A 165 17.10 -13.63 1.23
C TYR A 165 15.88 -12.75 1.54
N LEU A 166 14.66 -13.23 1.26
CA LEU A 166 13.41 -12.50 1.52
C LEU A 166 13.06 -12.40 3.01
N SER A 167 13.40 -13.42 3.81
CA SER A 167 13.13 -13.43 5.25
C SER A 167 14.06 -12.49 6.02
N SER A 168 15.31 -12.32 5.56
CA SER A 168 16.28 -11.42 6.18
C SER A 168 16.00 -9.94 5.88
N ASN A 169 16.32 -9.08 6.85
CA ASN A 169 16.16 -7.63 6.71
C ASN A 169 17.43 -6.99 6.13
N PHE A 170 17.25 -6.01 5.25
CA PHE A 170 18.30 -5.09 4.85
C PHE A 170 18.65 -4.13 5.99
N LYS A 171 19.94 -4.01 6.26
CA LYS A 171 20.54 -3.03 7.15
C LYS A 171 21.92 -2.69 6.59
N LEU A 172 22.33 -1.43 6.73
CA LEU A 172 23.71 -1.04 6.44
C LEU A 172 24.59 -1.47 7.59
N ARG A 173 25.71 -2.11 7.29
CA ARG A 173 26.78 -2.41 8.26
C ARG A 173 27.82 -1.30 8.26
N SER A 174 28.69 -1.31 9.27
CA SER A 174 29.87 -0.44 9.28
C SER A 174 30.67 -0.63 7.99
N HIS A 175 31.06 0.48 7.37
CA HIS A 175 31.80 0.54 6.09
C HIS A 175 31.02 0.23 4.81
N GLU A 176 29.71 -0.08 4.88
CA GLU A 176 28.87 -0.20 3.69
C GLU A 176 28.36 1.18 3.23
N ARG A 177 28.64 1.54 1.96
CA ARG A 177 28.30 2.86 1.38
C ARG A 177 27.24 2.71 0.29
N PRO A 178 26.03 3.28 0.45
CA PRO A 178 24.93 3.09 -0.52
C PRO A 178 25.23 3.54 -1.95
N HIS A 179 26.14 4.49 -2.15
CA HIS A 179 26.54 4.97 -3.48
C HIS A 179 27.51 4.02 -4.19
N GLU A 180 28.16 3.11 -3.46
CA GLU A 180 29.02 2.05 -3.99
C GLU A 180 28.26 0.71 -4.13
N MET A 181 27.08 0.59 -3.51
CA MET A 181 26.27 -0.61 -3.56
C MET A 181 25.50 -0.73 -4.88
N VAL A 182 25.49 -1.95 -5.42
CA VAL A 182 24.59 -2.33 -6.51
C VAL A 182 23.37 -3.01 -5.89
N PHE A 183 22.21 -2.44 -6.14
CA PHE A 183 20.92 -2.96 -5.70
C PHE A 183 20.31 -3.80 -6.82
#